data_AF-A0A1Y2EE73-F1
#
_entry.id   AF-A0A1Y2EE73-F1
#
_cell.length_a   1.000
_cell.length_b   1.000
_cell.length_c   1.000
_cell.angle_alpha   90.00
_cell.angle_beta   90.00
_cell.angle_gamma   90.00
#
_symmetry.space_group_name_H-M   'P 1'
#
loop_
_entity.id
_entity.type
_entity.pdbx_description
1 polymer ?
#
loop_
_entity_poly.entity_id
_entity_poly.type
_entity_poly.pdbx_seq_one_letter_code
_entity_poly.pdbx_strand_id
1 'polypeptide(L)'
;IAPSPVKTKFPTARIKRIMQADEEVGKVAQQTPIAVGKALELFMVQIVEKSAEVAKDKNSKRITAPMLKQAIDSNPQWDFLQEIVSKVGEEKEGSKA
;
A
#
# COMPACT_ATOMS: atom_id res chain seq x y z
N ILE A 1 -22.40 19.54 -12.28
CA ILE A 1 -21.95 18.68 -11.16
C ILE A 1 -20.74 19.38 -10.55
N ALA A 2 -20.83 19.83 -9.29
CA ALA A 2 -19.74 20.53 -8.63
C ALA A 2 -18.51 19.60 -8.45
N PRO A 3 -17.27 20.12 -8.54
CA PRO A 3 -16.07 19.32 -8.32
C PRO A 3 -16.06 18.77 -6.88
N SER A 4 -15.66 17.51 -6.72
CA SER A 4 -15.54 16.89 -5.39
C SER A 4 -14.53 17.67 -4.53
N PRO A 5 -14.82 17.95 -3.25
CA PRO A 5 -13.89 18.67 -2.37
C PRO A 5 -12.65 17.82 -2.03
N VAL A 6 -12.70 16.50 -2.24
CA VAL A 6 -11.60 15.58 -1.98
C VAL A 6 -10.73 15.42 -3.23
N LYS A 7 -9.52 15.97 -3.18
CA LYS A 7 -8.48 15.73 -4.19
C LYS A 7 -7.61 14.56 -3.75
N THR A 8 -7.49 13.54 -4.60
CA THR A 8 -6.54 12.42 -4.42
C THR A 8 -5.37 12.59 -5.40
N LYS A 9 -4.20 12.08 -5.01
CA LYS A 9 -3.00 12.04 -5.87
C LYS A 9 -3.07 10.94 -6.94
N PHE A 10 -4.03 10.01 -6.83
CA PHE A 10 -4.15 8.86 -7.72
C PHE A 10 -5.15 9.09 -8.87
N PRO A 11 -4.87 8.58 -10.09
CA PRO A 11 -5.80 8.68 -11.20
C PRO A 11 -7.10 7.90 -10.95
N THR A 12 -8.21 8.62 -10.78
CA THR A 12 -9.53 8.03 -10.49
C THR A 12 -9.99 7.02 -11.55
N ALA A 13 -9.68 7.28 -12.81
CA ALA A 13 -9.98 6.35 -13.91
C ALA A 13 -9.22 5.02 -13.80
N ARG A 14 -7.98 5.03 -13.29
CA ARG A 14 -7.20 3.81 -13.08
C ARG A 14 -7.75 3.01 -11.91
N ILE A 15 -8.11 3.67 -10.81
CA ILE A 15 -8.77 3.04 -9.66
C ILE A 15 -10.06 2.38 -10.11
N LYS A 16 -10.92 3.09 -10.86
CA LYS A 16 -12.16 2.53 -11.39
C LYS A 16 -11.92 1.28 -12.24
N ARG A 17 -10.91 1.27 -13.12
CA ARG A 17 -10.56 0.10 -13.93
C ARG A 17 -10.11 -1.10 -13.10
N ILE A 18 -9.35 -0.87 -12.01
CA ILE A 18 -8.93 -1.94 -11.10
C ILE A 18 -10.14 -2.49 -10.33
N MET A 19 -11.01 -1.61 -9.83
CA MET A 19 -12.25 -2.02 -9.15
C MET A 19 -13.14 -2.87 -10.06
N GLN A 20 -13.28 -2.50 -11.34
CA GLN A 20 -14.09 -3.23 -12.32
C GLN A 20 -13.34 -4.39 -13.00
N ALA A 21 -12.12 -4.70 -12.58
CA ALA A 21 -11.45 -5.95 -12.98
C ALA A 21 -12.05 -7.16 -12.23
N ASP A 22 -12.72 -6.89 -11.11
CA ASP A 22 -13.59 -7.84 -10.44
C ASP A 22 -14.94 -7.87 -11.17
N GLU A 23 -15.31 -9.05 -11.69
CA GLU A 23 -16.52 -9.25 -12.50
C GLU A 23 -17.81 -9.04 -11.68
N GLU A 24 -17.75 -9.15 -10.35
CA GLU A 24 -18.90 -8.89 -9.47
C GLU A 24 -19.16 -7.38 -9.29
N VAL A 25 -18.20 -6.53 -9.67
CA VAL A 25 -18.30 -5.07 -9.54
C VAL A 25 -18.96 -4.44 -10.78
N GLY A 26 -20.25 -4.14 -10.65
CA GLY A 26 -21.04 -3.46 -11.69
C GLY A 26 -20.75 -1.96 -11.84
N LYS A 27 -21.82 -1.14 -11.87
CA LYS A 27 -21.69 0.32 -12.04
C LYS A 27 -21.21 0.97 -10.74
N VAL A 28 -20.07 1.66 -10.81
CA VAL A 28 -19.47 2.37 -9.68
C VAL A 28 -19.83 3.86 -9.73
N ALA A 29 -20.30 4.41 -8.61
CA ALA A 29 -20.59 5.83 -8.46
C ALA A 29 -19.31 6.68 -8.56
N GLN A 30 -19.42 7.92 -9.05
CA GLN A 30 -18.24 8.79 -9.28
C GLN A 30 -17.42 9.06 -8.00
N GLN A 31 -18.06 9.14 -6.83
CA GLN A 31 -17.37 9.42 -5.57
C GLN A 31 -16.59 8.22 -5.03
N THR A 32 -16.96 6.98 -5.40
CA THR A 32 -16.34 5.77 -4.86
C THR A 32 -14.84 5.67 -5.20
N PRO A 33 -14.39 5.83 -6.46
CA PRO A 33 -12.96 5.79 -6.77
C PRO A 33 -12.17 6.96 -6.13
N ILE A 34 -12.83 8.09 -5.87
CA ILE A 34 -12.20 9.24 -5.21
C ILE A 34 -11.92 8.91 -3.73
N ALA A 35 -12.91 8.34 -3.04
CA ALA A 35 -12.76 7.90 -1.65
C ALA A 35 -11.71 6.80 -1.52
N VAL A 36 -11.75 5.78 -2.39
CA VAL A 36 -10.74 4.71 -2.46
C VAL A 36 -9.36 5.30 -2.73
N GLY A 37 -9.24 6.28 -3.64
CA GLY A 37 -7.98 6.96 -3.90
C GLY A 37 -7.43 7.71 -2.70
N LYS A 38 -8.28 8.22 -1.80
CA LYS A 38 -7.81 8.84 -0.55
C LYS A 38 -7.43 7.79 0.49
N ALA A 39 -8.19 6.71 0.60
CA ALA A 39 -7.84 5.59 1.47
C ALA A 39 -6.50 4.95 1.06
N LEU A 40 -6.25 4.77 -0.24
CA LEU A 40 -4.98 4.29 -0.77
C LEU A 40 -3.81 5.19 -0.38
N GLU A 41 -3.99 6.51 -0.44
CA GLU A 41 -2.96 7.48 -0.01
C GLU A 41 -2.61 7.28 1.47
N LEU A 42 -3.62 7.22 2.35
CA LEU A 42 -3.41 6.99 3.78
C LEU A 42 -2.80 5.61 4.06
N PHE A 43 -3.17 4.60 3.28
CA PHE A 43 -2.61 3.26 3.40
C PHE A 43 -1.13 3.21 3.00
N MET A 44 -0.75 3.88 1.91
CA MET A 44 0.65 3.97 1.49
C MET A 44 1.51 4.70 2.53
N VAL A 45 0.98 5.77 3.15
CA VAL A 45 1.67 6.46 4.26
C VAL A 45 1.93 5.49 5.42
N GLN A 46 0.90 4.76 5.87
CA GLN A 46 1.04 3.80 6.97
C GLN A 46 2.07 2.70 6.68
N ILE A 47 2.07 2.12 5.47
CA ILE A 47 3.06 1.12 5.09
C ILE A 47 4.47 1.71 5.10
N VAL A 48 4.66 2.89 4.52
CA VAL A 48 5.97 3.53 4.40
C VAL A 48 6.50 3.90 5.79
N GLU A 49 5.66 4.46 6.66
CA GLU A 49 6.04 4.79 8.04
C GLU A 49 6.46 3.55 8.82
N LYS A 50 5.66 2.48 8.79
CA LYS A 50 5.99 1.23 9.49
C LYS A 50 7.26 0.58 8.94
N SER A 51 7.45 0.62 7.63
CA SER A 51 8.67 0.09 7.00
C SER A 51 9.90 0.95 7.29
N ALA A 52 9.72 2.26 7.47
CA ALA A 52 10.78 3.18 7.89
C ALA A 52 11.20 2.94 9.35
N GLU A 53 10.25 2.61 10.24
CA GLU A 53 10.57 2.18 11.61
C GLU A 53 11.46 0.94 11.60
N VAL A 54 11.08 -0.09 10.83
CA VAL A 54 11.89 -1.32 10.67
C VAL A 54 13.28 -1.01 10.12
N ALA A 55 13.38 -0.13 9.11
CA ALA A 55 14.66 0.29 8.56
C ALA A 55 15.53 1.02 9.58
N LYS A 56 14.92 1.90 10.39
CA LYS A 56 15.59 2.65 11.45
C LYS A 56 16.14 1.73 12.54
N ASP A 57 15.36 0.74 12.96
CA ASP A 57 15.78 -0.26 13.96
C ASP A 57 16.98 -1.08 13.47
N LYS A 58 17.07 -1.30 12.15
CA LYS A 58 18.20 -1.95 11.48
C LYS A 58 19.35 -0.98 11.12
N ASN A 59 19.31 0.28 11.57
CA ASN A 59 20.27 1.33 11.20
C ASN A 59 20.43 1.56 9.68
N SER A 60 19.40 1.25 8.90
CA SER A 60 19.37 1.46 7.46
C SER A 60 18.76 2.81 7.11
N LYS A 61 19.36 3.51 6.14
CA LYS A 61 18.79 4.72 5.51
C LYS A 61 17.88 4.40 4.31
N ARG A 62 17.67 3.11 4.01
CA ARG A 62 16.90 2.64 2.85
C ARG A 62 15.89 1.59 3.30
N ILE A 63 14.68 1.69 2.80
CA ILE A 63 13.65 0.65 2.95
C ILE A 63 13.89 -0.42 1.88
N THR A 64 14.09 -1.66 2.31
CA THR A 64 14.26 -2.82 1.43
C THR A 64 12.97 -3.64 1.35
N ALA A 65 12.83 -4.50 0.34
CA ALA A 65 11.66 -5.38 0.22
C ALA A 65 11.49 -6.32 1.45
N PRO A 66 12.56 -6.91 2.03
CA PRO A 66 12.45 -7.67 3.28
C PRO A 66 11.94 -6.84 4.47
N MET A 67 12.34 -5.57 4.58
CA MET A 67 11.83 -4.68 5.65
C MET A 67 10.33 -4.40 5.49
N LEU A 68 9.87 -4.24 4.23
CA LEU A 68 8.45 -4.11 3.92
C LEU A 68 7.67 -5.36 4.31
N LYS A 69 8.20 -6.56 3.99
CA LYS A 69 7.64 -7.85 4.42
C LYS A 69 7.53 -7.91 5.95
N GLN A 70 8.60 -7.59 6.66
CA GLN A 70 8.59 -7.57 8.13
C GLN A 70 7.55 -6.61 8.71
N ALA A 71 7.40 -5.42 8.12
CA ALA A 71 6.36 -4.47 8.54
C ALA A 71 4.95 -5.05 8.35
N ILE A 72 4.72 -5.76 7.23
CA ILE A 72 3.45 -6.43 6.92
C ILE A 72 3.17 -7.61 7.85
N ASP A 73 4.17 -8.44 8.13
CA ASP A 73 4.05 -9.58 9.05
C ASP A 73 3.78 -9.13 10.49
N SER A 74 4.20 -7.91 10.86
CA SER A 74 3.96 -7.34 12.18
C SER A 74 2.56 -6.75 12.38
N ASN A 75 1.75 -6.63 11.34
CA ASN A 75 0.42 -6.02 11.40
C ASN A 75 -0.69 -6.97 10.94
N PRO A 76 -1.50 -7.53 11.86
CA PRO A 76 -2.61 -8.43 11.52
C PRO A 76 -3.64 -7.85 10.56
N GLN A 77 -3.82 -6.51 10.53
CA GLN A 77 -4.77 -5.87 9.62
C GLN A 77 -4.31 -5.88 8.16
N TRP A 78 -3.05 -6.26 7.89
CA TRP A 78 -2.46 -6.34 6.56
C TRP A 78 -2.33 -7.79 6.08
N ASP A 79 -3.14 -8.71 6.63
CA ASP A 79 -3.18 -10.14 6.25
C ASP A 79 -3.39 -10.37 4.75
N PHE A 80 -4.17 -9.52 4.09
CA PHE A 80 -4.43 -9.55 2.65
C PHE A 80 -3.17 -9.34 1.78
N LEU A 81 -2.06 -8.88 2.37
CA LEU A 81 -0.77 -8.74 1.69
C LEU A 81 0.16 -9.94 1.88
N GLN A 82 -0.17 -10.87 2.77
CA GLN A 82 0.70 -12.00 3.15
C GLN A 82 1.09 -12.85 1.94
N GLU A 83 0.13 -13.19 1.08
CA GLU A 83 0.40 -13.96 -0.13
C GLU A 83 1.37 -13.21 -1.06
N ILE A 84 1.25 -11.89 -1.16
CA ILE A 84 2.09 -11.06 -2.03
C ILE A 84 3.52 -11.01 -1.49
N VAL A 85 3.69 -10.78 -0.19
CA VAL A 85 5.03 -10.66 0.42
C VAL A 85 5.73 -11.99 0.65
N SER A 86 5.01 -13.12 0.63
CA SER A 86 5.60 -14.46 0.73
C SER A 86 6.64 -14.75 -0.36
N LYS A 87 6.56 -14.05 -1.50
CA LYS A 87 7.50 -14.15 -2.63
C LYS A 87 8.82 -13.41 -2.38
N VAL A 88 8.88 -12.57 -1.35
CA VAL A 88 10.08 -11.80 -0.99
C VAL A 88 10.98 -12.67 -0.13
N GLY A 89 12.20 -12.91 -0.61
CA GLY A 89 13.23 -13.63 0.15
C GLY A 89 13.64 -12.87 1.41
N GLU A 90 14.18 -13.58 2.39
CA GLU A 90 14.65 -12.97 3.63
C GLU A 90 15.87 -12.07 3.39
N GLU A 91 16.03 -11.06 4.25
CA GLU A 91 17.19 -10.18 4.21
C GLU A 91 18.44 -11.00 4.58
N LYS A 92 19.43 -11.07 3.67
CA LYS A 92 20.73 -11.65 4.03
C LYS A 92 21.37 -10.73 5.07
N GLU A 93 21.56 -11.21 6.30
CA GLU A 93 22.41 -10.55 7.29
C GLU A 93 23.81 -10.36 6.70
N GLY A 94 24.18 -9.14 6.29
CA GLY A 94 25.52 -8.93 5.76
C GLY A 94 25.77 -7.74 4.82
N SER A 95 25.05 -6.64 4.91
CA SER A 95 25.54 -5.39 4.31
C SER A 95 25.47 -4.26 5.32
N LYS A 96 26.37 -4.34 6.30
CA LYS A 96 26.89 -3.14 6.97
C LYS A 96 27.70 -2.39 5.92
N ALA A 97 27.17 -1.27 5.44
CA ALA A 97 27.98 -0.23 4.81
C ALA A 97 28.60 0.64 5.91
#